data_AF-A0A1F6WV14-F1
#
_entry.id   AF-A0A1F6WV14-F1
#
_cell.length_a   1.000
_cell.length_b   1.000
_cell.length_c   1.000
_cell.angle_alpha   90.00
_cell.angle_beta   90.00
_cell.angle_gamma   90.00
#
_symmetry.space_group_name_H-M   'P 1'
#
loop_
_entity.id
_entity.type
_entity.pdbx_description
1 polymer ?
#
loop_
_entity_poly.entity_id
_entity_poly.type
_entity_poly.pdbx_seq_one_letter_code
_entity_poly.pdbx_strand_id
1 'polypeptide(L)'
;MKQFQLKFIDVMVGVVLSLGFQWWPALNEPWQYLAFVFTYLSLIDYWIDYNPVAKKYALRLEIDVIIHTVIIFSMFLLIFATQKSLPYFLMSFMVYRIADILWLWRIKSEHKILHDDIKFMDTWLFYDAIEAIVAFGFYFLSSYYIFNPIIILTVFICIRAITRFMSSVKYKKVFYAV
;
A
#
# COMPACT_ATOMS: atom_id res chain seq x y z
N MET A 1 15.43 12.98 -15.86
CA MET A 1 14.30 12.05 -15.60
C MET A 1 14.22 11.59 -14.15
N LYS A 2 15.30 11.03 -13.55
CA LYS A 2 15.30 10.51 -12.17
C LYS A 2 14.79 11.50 -11.10
N GLN A 3 15.23 12.77 -11.13
CA GLN A 3 14.75 13.80 -10.19
C GLN A 3 13.29 14.24 -10.44
N PHE A 4 12.82 14.17 -11.69
CA PHE A 4 11.44 14.55 -12.03
C PHE A 4 10.45 13.51 -11.51
N GLN A 5 10.77 12.22 -11.61
CA GLN A 5 9.92 11.12 -11.15
C GLN A 5 9.77 11.07 -9.63
N LEU A 6 10.87 11.24 -8.89
CA LEU A 6 10.83 11.34 -7.42
C LEU A 6 9.95 12.51 -6.97
N LYS A 7 10.16 13.70 -7.57
CA LYS A 7 9.32 14.87 -7.30
C LYS A 7 7.85 14.65 -7.69
N PHE A 8 7.58 13.95 -8.80
CA PHE A 8 6.23 13.62 -9.21
C PHE A 8 5.51 12.75 -8.17
N ILE A 9 6.14 11.68 -7.69
CA ILE A 9 5.54 10.78 -6.72
C ILE A 9 5.35 11.47 -5.37
N ASP A 10 6.33 12.24 -4.90
CA ASP A 10 6.20 13.03 -3.66
C ASP A 10 5.00 13.99 -3.74
N VAL A 11 4.85 14.69 -4.87
CA VAL A 11 3.72 15.60 -5.10
C VAL A 11 2.40 14.83 -5.18
N MET A 12 2.35 13.72 -5.92
CA MET A 12 1.13 12.93 -6.07
C MET A 12 0.67 12.31 -4.75
N VAL A 13 1.59 11.78 -3.94
CA VAL A 13 1.27 11.29 -2.59
C VAL A 13 0.73 12.44 -1.74
N GLY A 14 1.36 13.61 -1.77
CA GLY A 14 0.87 14.81 -1.07
C GLY A 14 -0.54 15.23 -1.51
N VAL A 15 -0.83 15.17 -2.82
CA VAL A 15 -2.17 15.45 -3.37
C VAL A 15 -3.19 14.42 -2.89
N VAL A 16 -2.86 13.13 -2.96
CA VAL A 16 -3.74 12.04 -2.50
C VAL A 16 -4.07 12.17 -1.02
N LEU A 17 -3.06 12.45 -0.19
CA LEU A 17 -3.22 12.73 1.24
C LEU A 17 -4.15 13.93 1.47
N SER A 18 -3.90 15.05 0.78
CA SER A 18 -4.71 16.27 0.91
C SER A 18 -6.17 16.06 0.50
N LEU A 19 -6.42 15.33 -0.59
CA LEU A 19 -7.77 14.95 -1.03
C LEU A 19 -8.47 14.07 0.01
N GLY A 20 -7.73 13.19 0.69
CA GLY A 20 -8.27 12.44 1.82
C GLY A 20 -8.82 13.34 2.92
N PHE A 21 -8.08 14.37 3.34
CA PHE A 21 -8.59 15.29 4.36
C PHE A 21 -9.84 16.06 3.91
N GLN A 22 -9.95 16.40 2.62
CA GLN A 22 -11.18 17.00 2.08
C GLN A 22 -12.38 16.07 2.19
N TRP A 23 -12.14 14.77 2.18
CA TRP A 23 -13.14 13.71 2.21
C TRP A 23 -13.48 13.20 3.62
N TRP A 24 -12.68 13.56 4.61
CA TRP A 24 -12.90 13.24 6.02
C TRP A 24 -14.29 13.66 6.55
N PRO A 25 -14.83 14.85 6.23
CA PRO A 25 -16.15 15.27 6.72
C PRO A 25 -17.32 14.44 6.16
N ALA A 26 -17.09 13.67 5.09
CA ALA A 26 -18.12 12.83 4.46
C ALA A 26 -18.20 11.41 5.05
N LEU A 27 -17.36 11.10 6.05
CA LEU A 27 -17.39 9.81 6.76
C LEU A 27 -18.55 9.81 7.78
N ASN A 28 -19.38 8.78 7.76
CA ASN A 28 -20.58 8.68 8.57
C ASN A 28 -20.51 7.55 9.61
N GLU A 29 -19.79 6.47 9.32
CA GLU A 29 -19.77 5.28 10.16
C GLU A 29 -18.41 5.11 10.89
N PRO A 30 -18.38 4.59 12.13
CA PRO A 30 -17.14 4.49 12.90
C PRO A 30 -16.02 3.68 12.20
N TRP A 31 -16.37 2.64 11.44
CA TRP A 31 -15.37 1.86 10.70
C TRP A 31 -14.72 2.69 9.58
N GLN A 32 -15.43 3.66 9.00
CA GLN A 32 -14.91 4.51 7.93
C GLN A 32 -13.77 5.41 8.43
N TYR A 33 -13.92 5.96 9.64
CA TYR A 33 -12.86 6.72 10.31
C TYR A 33 -11.64 5.85 10.59
N LEU A 34 -11.84 4.63 11.08
CA LEU A 34 -10.75 3.69 11.32
C LEU A 34 -10.04 3.31 10.00
N ALA A 35 -10.81 3.03 8.95
CA ALA A 35 -10.29 2.71 7.63
C ALA A 35 -9.51 3.88 7.01
N PHE A 36 -9.99 5.10 7.23
CA PHE A 36 -9.30 6.32 6.80
C PHE A 36 -7.95 6.45 7.48
N VAL A 37 -7.88 6.41 8.82
CA VAL A 37 -6.62 6.52 9.56
C VAL A 37 -5.64 5.45 9.12
N PHE A 38 -6.12 4.21 9.00
CA PHE A 38 -5.32 3.09 8.52
C PHE A 38 -4.78 3.31 7.10
N THR A 39 -5.61 3.82 6.19
CA THR A 39 -5.20 4.16 4.82
C THR A 39 -4.13 5.25 4.82
N TYR A 40 -4.31 6.26 5.66
CA TYR A 40 -3.36 7.36 5.81
C TYR A 40 -1.97 6.86 6.25
N LEU A 41 -1.93 6.01 7.27
CA LEU A 41 -0.69 5.37 7.72
C LEU A 41 -0.08 4.50 6.61
N SER A 42 -0.91 3.79 5.85
CA SER A 42 -0.45 2.94 4.73
C SER A 42 0.26 3.71 3.62
N LEU A 43 -0.24 4.91 3.32
CA LEU A 43 0.33 5.80 2.31
C LEU A 43 1.66 6.38 2.77
N ILE A 44 1.74 6.77 4.05
CA ILE A 44 2.98 7.25 4.67
C ILE A 44 4.02 6.14 4.68
N ASP A 45 3.65 4.93 5.10
CA ASP A 45 4.53 3.75 5.08
C ASP A 45 5.07 3.49 3.68
N TYR A 46 4.20 3.47 2.66
CA TYR A 46 4.62 3.33 1.27
C TYR A 46 5.61 4.41 0.87
N TRP A 47 5.34 5.67 1.20
CA TRP A 47 6.23 6.77 0.83
C TRP A 47 7.62 6.62 1.47
N ILE A 48 7.68 6.19 2.73
CA ILE A 48 8.93 5.92 3.45
C ILE A 48 9.69 4.75 2.81
N ASP A 49 9.01 3.65 2.48
CA ASP A 49 9.62 2.45 1.89
C ASP A 49 10.04 2.67 0.42
N TYR A 50 9.23 3.43 -0.33
CA TYR A 50 9.38 3.68 -1.76
C TYR A 50 10.56 4.62 -2.08
N ASN A 51 10.69 5.72 -1.33
CA ASN A 51 11.61 6.80 -1.67
C ASN A 51 13.09 6.34 -1.75
N PRO A 52 13.62 5.52 -0.83
CA PRO A 52 14.98 4.96 -0.93
C PRO A 52 15.13 4.01 -2.13
N VAL A 53 14.14 3.17 -2.40
CA VAL A 53 14.17 2.18 -3.48
C VAL A 53 14.15 2.87 -4.84
N ALA A 54 13.28 3.86 -5.04
CA ALA A 54 13.20 4.64 -6.27
C ALA A 54 14.45 5.50 -6.53
N LYS A 55 15.09 6.00 -5.46
CA LYS A 55 16.39 6.67 -5.55
C LYS A 55 17.49 5.71 -6.00
N LYS A 56 17.46 4.44 -5.59
CA LYS A 56 18.48 3.44 -5.95
C LYS A 56 18.23 2.87 -7.35
N TYR A 57 17.01 2.47 -7.63
CA TYR A 57 16.58 1.82 -8.87
C TYR A 57 15.76 2.79 -9.71
N ALA A 58 16.47 3.57 -10.53
CA ALA A 58 15.82 4.52 -11.44
C ALA A 58 15.01 3.77 -12.49
N LEU A 59 13.81 4.28 -12.73
CA LEU A 59 12.88 3.85 -13.76
C LEU A 59 13.47 4.21 -15.14
N ARG A 60 13.47 3.26 -16.07
CA ARG A 60 14.10 3.40 -17.38
C ARG A 60 13.13 3.26 -18.54
N LEU A 61 11.96 2.66 -18.31
CA LEU A 61 11.00 2.30 -19.35
C LEU A 61 9.65 2.98 -19.12
N GLU A 62 8.85 3.15 -20.18
CA GLU A 62 7.51 3.76 -20.09
C GLU A 62 6.57 2.99 -19.16
N ILE A 63 6.71 1.66 -19.15
CA ILE A 63 5.95 0.76 -18.28
C ILE A 63 6.18 1.06 -16.78
N ASP A 64 7.31 1.67 -16.41
CA ASP A 64 7.55 2.11 -15.04
C ASP A 64 6.61 3.25 -14.65
N VAL A 65 6.45 4.20 -15.57
CA VAL A 65 5.57 5.36 -15.38
C VAL A 65 4.12 4.90 -15.28
N ILE A 66 3.72 3.90 -16.09
CA ILE A 66 2.39 3.30 -16.04
C ILE A 66 2.16 2.65 -14.67
N ILE A 67 3.09 1.80 -14.21
CA ILE A 67 2.96 1.13 -12.90
C ILE A 67 2.87 2.15 -11.76
N HIS A 68 3.69 3.19 -11.76
CA HIS A 68 3.59 4.26 -10.75
C HIS A 68 2.27 5.01 -10.81
N THR A 69 1.77 5.29 -12.00
CA THR A 69 0.45 5.91 -12.17
C THR A 69 -0.65 5.02 -11.62
N VAL A 70 -0.58 3.70 -11.86
CA VAL A 70 -1.51 2.72 -11.30
C VAL A 70 -1.42 2.68 -9.78
N ILE A 71 -0.22 2.70 -9.19
CA ILE A 71 -0.07 2.74 -7.74
C ILE A 71 -0.70 4.00 -7.15
N ILE A 72 -0.36 5.18 -7.66
CA ILE A 72 -0.95 6.45 -7.21
C ILE A 72 -2.47 6.46 -7.38
N PHE A 73 -2.98 5.94 -8.50
CA PHE A 73 -4.42 5.84 -8.71
C PHE A 73 -5.09 4.86 -7.75
N SER A 74 -4.47 3.73 -7.45
CA SER A 74 -4.96 2.76 -6.47
C SER A 74 -4.95 3.31 -5.04
N MET A 75 -3.97 4.15 -4.71
CA MET A 75 -3.91 4.91 -3.46
C MET A 75 -5.06 5.90 -3.33
N PHE A 76 -5.35 6.65 -4.40
CA PHE A 76 -6.52 7.51 -4.48
C PHE A 76 -7.82 6.72 -4.30
N LEU A 77 -7.97 5.59 -5.02
CA LEU A 77 -9.12 4.70 -4.90
C LEU A 77 -9.27 4.17 -3.47
N LEU A 78 -8.17 3.80 -2.82
CA LEU A 78 -8.18 3.29 -1.45
C LEU A 78 -8.72 4.32 -0.45
N ILE A 79 -8.29 5.57 -0.54
CA ILE A 79 -8.86 6.65 0.29
C ILE A 79 -10.34 6.85 -0.06
N PHE A 80 -10.67 6.97 -1.34
CA PHE A 80 -12.06 7.19 -1.77
C PHE A 80 -12.99 6.07 -1.28
N ALA A 81 -12.49 4.83 -1.26
CA ALA A 81 -13.23 3.67 -0.83
C ALA A 81 -13.63 3.70 0.65
N THR A 82 -12.96 4.49 1.49
CA THR A 82 -13.35 4.69 2.90
C THR A 82 -14.75 5.32 3.04
N GLN A 83 -15.22 6.05 2.02
CA GLN A 83 -16.57 6.63 1.99
C GLN A 83 -17.64 5.67 1.45
N LYS A 84 -17.24 4.50 0.95
CA LYS A 84 -18.13 3.53 0.31
C LYS A 84 -18.42 2.39 1.28
N SER A 85 -18.44 1.16 0.78
CA SER A 85 -18.67 -0.03 1.57
C SER A 85 -17.34 -0.72 1.93
N LEU A 86 -17.33 -1.49 3.03
CA LEU A 86 -16.17 -2.27 3.43
C LEU A 86 -15.67 -3.24 2.34
N PRO A 87 -16.53 -3.98 1.60
CA PRO A 87 -16.07 -4.77 0.45
C PRO A 87 -15.33 -3.93 -0.60
N TYR A 88 -15.81 -2.72 -0.89
CA TYR A 88 -15.17 -1.82 -1.85
C TYR A 88 -13.81 -1.32 -1.35
N PHE A 89 -13.70 -1.07 -0.04
CA PHE A 89 -12.44 -0.77 0.64
C PHE A 89 -11.43 -1.91 0.52
N LEU A 90 -11.83 -3.14 0.84
CA LEU A 90 -10.97 -4.33 0.76
C LEU A 90 -10.53 -4.64 -0.68
N MET A 91 -11.44 -4.45 -1.65
CA MET A 91 -11.11 -4.59 -3.07
C MET A 91 -10.08 -3.55 -3.51
N SER A 92 -10.26 -2.28 -3.14
CA SER A 92 -9.32 -1.22 -3.46
C SER A 92 -7.95 -1.47 -2.83
N PHE A 93 -7.93 -2.01 -1.61
CA PHE A 93 -6.70 -2.43 -0.92
C PHE A 93 -5.99 -3.57 -1.65
N MET A 94 -6.73 -4.56 -2.12
CA MET A 94 -6.16 -5.68 -2.90
C MET A 94 -5.56 -5.18 -4.22
N VAL A 95 -6.24 -4.28 -4.93
CA VAL A 95 -5.70 -3.67 -6.17
C VAL A 95 -4.39 -2.93 -5.89
N TYR A 96 -4.34 -2.16 -4.79
CA TYR A 96 -3.13 -1.49 -4.35
C TYR A 96 -1.98 -2.48 -4.09
N ARG A 97 -2.24 -3.59 -3.39
CA ARG A 97 -1.22 -4.62 -3.14
C ARG A 97 -0.75 -5.33 -4.40
N ILE A 98 -1.65 -5.63 -5.33
CA ILE A 98 -1.27 -6.24 -6.61
C ILE A 98 -0.37 -5.29 -7.41
N ALA A 99 -0.68 -3.98 -7.43
CA ALA A 99 0.15 -2.98 -8.10
C ALA A 99 1.55 -2.90 -7.48
N ASP A 100 1.67 -2.96 -6.16
CA ASP A 100 2.94 -2.97 -5.43
C ASP A 100 3.78 -4.23 -5.72
N ILE A 101 3.13 -5.41 -5.75
CA ILE A 101 3.77 -6.68 -6.13
C ILE A 101 4.35 -6.60 -7.55
N LEU A 102 3.57 -6.09 -8.51
CA LEU A 102 4.01 -5.95 -9.90
C LEU A 102 5.22 -5.02 -10.01
N TRP A 103 5.22 -3.94 -9.23
CA TRP A 103 6.33 -2.99 -9.18
C TRP A 103 7.60 -3.64 -8.61
N LEU A 104 7.52 -4.30 -7.46
CA LEU A 104 8.65 -4.98 -6.82
C LEU A 104 9.20 -6.11 -7.69
N TRP A 105 8.31 -6.93 -8.28
CA TRP A 105 8.70 -8.03 -9.16
C TRP A 105 9.47 -7.52 -10.37
N ARG A 106 9.03 -6.39 -10.93
CA ARG A 106 9.69 -5.79 -12.08
C ARG A 106 11.08 -5.26 -11.75
N ILE A 107 11.24 -4.52 -10.65
CA ILE A 107 12.57 -4.09 -10.22
C ILE A 107 13.48 -5.30 -10.02
N LYS A 108 12.95 -6.39 -9.46
CA LYS A 108 13.67 -7.65 -9.31
C LYS A 108 14.18 -8.25 -10.63
N SER A 109 13.36 -8.19 -11.67
CA SER A 109 13.69 -8.75 -12.98
C SER A 109 14.65 -7.90 -13.81
N GLU A 110 14.60 -6.57 -13.69
CA GLU A 110 15.29 -5.65 -14.61
C GLU A 110 16.62 -5.11 -14.06
N HIS A 111 16.79 -5.04 -12.74
CA HIS A 111 17.99 -4.46 -12.13
C HIS A 111 18.90 -5.54 -11.56
N LYS A 112 20.22 -5.36 -11.67
CA LYS A 112 21.21 -6.16 -10.91
C LYS A 112 21.16 -5.73 -9.45
N ILE A 113 20.36 -6.42 -8.65
CA ILE A 113 20.12 -6.10 -7.24
C ILE A 113 21.23 -6.70 -6.38
N LEU A 114 21.69 -5.93 -5.38
CA LEU A 114 22.63 -6.38 -4.35
C LEU A 114 21.95 -7.40 -3.41
N HIS A 115 22.71 -8.35 -2.86
CA HIS A 115 22.16 -9.48 -2.10
C HIS A 115 21.21 -9.08 -0.95
N ASP A 116 21.52 -8.00 -0.22
CA ASP A 116 20.69 -7.49 0.88
C ASP A 116 19.35 -6.89 0.40
N ASP A 117 19.33 -6.27 -0.78
CA ASP A 117 18.12 -5.68 -1.35
C ASP A 117 17.20 -6.76 -1.96
N ILE A 118 17.76 -7.88 -2.43
CA ILE A 118 16.97 -9.04 -2.89
C ILE A 118 16.14 -9.58 -1.72
N LYS A 119 16.76 -9.73 -0.54
CA LYS A 119 16.08 -10.22 0.65
C LYS A 119 14.95 -9.28 1.09
N PHE A 120 15.16 -7.96 0.97
CA PHE A 120 14.13 -6.96 1.21
C PHE A 120 12.95 -7.13 0.23
N MET A 121 13.22 -7.16 -1.08
CA MET A 121 12.17 -7.29 -2.10
C MET A 121 11.41 -8.60 -1.99
N ASP A 122 12.08 -9.72 -1.76
CA ASP A 122 11.44 -11.03 -1.59
C ASP A 122 10.57 -11.10 -0.34
N THR A 123 10.99 -10.40 0.71
CA THR A 123 10.20 -10.30 1.93
C THR A 123 8.92 -9.52 1.66
N TRP A 124 9.01 -8.35 1.02
CA TRP A 124 7.84 -7.53 0.67
C TRP A 124 6.90 -8.22 -0.30
N LEU A 125 7.42 -8.81 -1.39
CA LEU A 125 6.62 -9.59 -2.33
C LEU A 125 5.79 -10.69 -1.64
N PHE A 126 6.41 -11.39 -0.68
CA PHE A 126 5.72 -12.44 0.08
C PHE A 126 4.64 -11.87 1.00
N TYR A 127 4.93 -10.81 1.76
CA TYR A 127 3.96 -10.23 2.69
C TYR A 127 2.85 -9.46 1.98
N ASP A 128 3.13 -8.79 0.87
CA ASP A 128 2.09 -8.16 0.05
C ASP A 128 1.13 -9.20 -0.55
N ALA A 129 1.66 -10.36 -0.97
CA ALA A 129 0.84 -11.47 -1.43
C ALA A 129 -0.06 -12.01 -0.30
N ILE A 130 0.48 -12.16 0.91
CA ILE A 130 -0.32 -12.53 2.10
C ILE A 130 -1.40 -11.47 2.36
N GLU A 131 -1.03 -10.18 2.37
CA GLU A 131 -1.98 -9.09 2.62
C GLU A 131 -3.11 -9.07 1.57
N ALA A 132 -2.80 -9.33 0.30
CA ALA A 132 -3.79 -9.45 -0.77
C ALA A 132 -4.73 -10.65 -0.57
N ILE A 133 -4.20 -11.82 -0.20
CA ILE A 133 -4.99 -13.03 0.08
C ILE A 133 -5.89 -12.82 1.30
N VAL A 134 -5.37 -12.21 2.36
CA VAL A 134 -6.13 -11.88 3.57
C VAL A 134 -7.25 -10.90 3.24
N ALA A 135 -6.96 -9.84 2.47
CA ALA A 135 -7.96 -8.88 2.03
C ALA A 135 -9.06 -9.55 1.18
N PHE A 136 -8.70 -10.48 0.29
CA PHE A 136 -9.64 -11.28 -0.47
C PHE A 136 -10.54 -12.13 0.43
N GLY A 137 -9.98 -12.81 1.44
CA GLY A 137 -10.75 -13.56 2.43
C GLY A 137 -11.76 -12.69 3.18
N PHE A 138 -11.33 -11.53 3.66
CA PHE A 138 -12.24 -10.57 4.32
C PHE A 138 -13.25 -9.95 3.36
N TYR A 139 -12.92 -9.80 2.08
CA TYR A 139 -13.86 -9.32 1.06
C TYR A 139 -15.06 -10.26 0.97
N PHE A 140 -14.85 -11.58 0.89
CA PHE A 140 -15.96 -12.54 0.92
C PHE A 140 -16.74 -12.45 2.22
N LEU A 141 -16.06 -12.49 3.37
CA LEU A 141 -16.72 -12.42 4.68
C LEU A 141 -17.59 -11.17 4.83
N SER A 142 -17.10 -10.02 4.35
CA SER A 142 -17.82 -8.74 4.40
C SER A 142 -19.00 -8.67 3.43
N SER A 143 -18.96 -9.42 2.33
CA SER A 143 -20.01 -9.41 1.30
C SER A 143 -21.31 -10.09 1.75
N TYR A 144 -21.24 -10.98 2.75
CA TYR A 144 -22.41 -11.67 3.29
C TYR A 144 -23.14 -10.89 4.40
N TYR A 145 -22.65 -9.71 4.81
CA TYR A 145 -23.23 -8.85 5.87
C TYR A 145 -23.44 -9.54 7.25
N ILE A 146 -22.81 -10.70 7.47
CA ILE A 146 -22.97 -11.48 8.71
C ILE A 146 -22.20 -10.83 9.87
N PHE A 147 -21.08 -10.16 9.56
CA PHE A 147 -20.16 -9.63 10.55
C PHE A 147 -20.19 -8.11 10.59
N ASN A 148 -20.05 -7.54 11.80
CA ASN A 148 -19.93 -6.10 11.98
C ASN A 148 -18.66 -5.58 11.24
N PRO A 149 -18.79 -4.57 10.35
CA PRO A 149 -17.67 -4.01 9.60
C PRO A 149 -16.47 -3.59 10.46
N ILE A 150 -16.73 -3.05 11.66
CA ILE A 150 -15.69 -2.63 12.60
C ILE A 150 -14.84 -3.83 13.05
N ILE A 151 -15.47 -4.98 13.31
CA ILE A 151 -14.77 -6.19 13.77
C ILE A 151 -13.87 -6.71 12.65
N ILE A 152 -14.43 -6.84 11.44
CA ILE A 152 -13.65 -7.26 10.26
C ILE A 152 -12.44 -6.34 10.07
N LEU A 153 -12.67 -5.04 10.04
CA LEU A 153 -11.62 -4.06 9.81
C LEU A 153 -10.55 -4.09 10.91
N THR A 154 -10.95 -4.22 12.17
CA THR A 154 -10.01 -4.29 13.30
C THR A 154 -9.12 -5.52 13.19
N VAL A 155 -9.71 -6.71 12.94
CA VAL A 155 -8.94 -7.95 12.76
C VAL A 155 -8.01 -7.83 11.55
N PHE A 156 -8.49 -7.26 10.45
CA PHE A 156 -7.69 -7.01 9.27
C PHE A 156 -6.47 -6.10 9.55
N ILE A 157 -6.67 -5.00 10.28
CA ILE A 157 -5.59 -4.09 10.70
C ILE A 157 -4.59 -4.82 11.60
N CYS A 158 -5.07 -5.63 12.57
CA CYS A 158 -4.19 -6.41 13.45
C CYS A 158 -3.33 -7.41 12.66
N ILE A 159 -3.92 -8.15 11.71
CA ILE A 159 -3.17 -9.08 10.86
C ILE A 159 -2.11 -8.33 10.08
N ARG A 160 -2.44 -7.15 9.54
CA ARG A 160 -1.45 -6.34 8.82
C ARG A 160 -0.34 -5.81 9.72
N ALA A 161 -0.65 -5.38 10.94
CA ALA A 161 0.38 -4.97 11.89
C ALA A 161 1.34 -6.12 12.18
N ILE A 162 0.83 -7.35 12.30
CA ILE A 162 1.63 -8.56 12.45
C ILE A 162 2.50 -8.83 11.21
N THR A 163 1.94 -8.78 10.00
CA THR A 163 2.73 -9.00 8.76
C THR A 163 3.84 -7.96 8.63
N ARG A 164 3.54 -6.69 8.92
CA ARG A 164 4.53 -5.60 8.92
C ARG A 164 5.63 -5.84 9.95
N PHE A 165 5.29 -6.22 11.18
CA PHE A 165 6.28 -6.57 12.20
C PHE A 165 7.16 -7.74 11.76
N MET A 166 6.56 -8.83 11.29
CA MET A 166 7.29 -10.01 10.81
C MET A 166 8.18 -9.70 9.60
N SER A 167 7.74 -8.81 8.71
CA SER A 167 8.56 -8.33 7.58
C SER A 167 9.81 -7.63 8.08
N SER A 168 9.66 -6.67 9.00
CA SER A 168 10.76 -5.88 9.56
C SER A 168 11.81 -6.76 10.27
N VAL A 169 11.36 -7.75 11.03
CA VAL A 169 12.23 -8.73 11.68
C VAL A 169 13.05 -9.52 10.65
N LYS A 170 12.43 -9.93 9.53
CA LYS A 170 13.06 -10.80 8.53
C LYS A 170 14.20 -10.12 7.76
N TYR A 171 14.08 -8.82 7.44
CA TYR A 171 15.13 -8.08 6.73
C TYR A 171 16.06 -7.26 7.65
N LYS A 172 15.91 -7.35 8.98
CA LYS A 172 16.80 -6.76 10.01
C LYS A 172 17.01 -5.24 9.93
N LYS A 173 16.22 -4.51 9.13
CA LYS A 173 16.21 -3.04 9.16
C LYS A 173 14.91 -2.58 9.79
N VAL A 174 14.87 -2.63 11.13
CA VAL A 174 13.98 -1.74 11.88
C VAL A 174 14.59 -0.35 11.71
N PHE A 175 13.93 0.54 10.96
CA PHE A 175 14.25 1.97 10.82
C PHE A 175 15.75 2.33 10.70
N TYR A 176 16.23 2.54 9.47
CA TYR A 176 17.36 3.46 9.26
C TYR A 176 16.82 4.78 8.70
N ALA A 177 16.30 5.59 9.62
CA ALA A 177 16.57 7.01 9.60
C ALA A 177 17.95 7.22 10.26
N VAL A 178 19.03 6.87 9.54
CA VAL A 178 20.38 7.45 9.68
C VAL A 178 21.02 7.39 8.30
#